data_AF-A0A5N4E596-F1
#
_entry.id   AF-A0A5N4E596-F1
#
_cell.length_a   1.000
_cell.length_b   1.000
_cell.length_c   1.000
_cell.angle_alpha   90.00
_cell.angle_beta   90.00
_cell.angle_gamma   90.00
#
_symmetry.space_group_name_H-M   'P 1'
#
loop_
_entity.id
_entity.type
_entity.pdbx_description
1 polymer ?
#
loop_
_entity_poly.entity_id
_entity_poly.type
_entity_poly.pdbx_seq_one_letter_code
_entity_poly.pdbx_strand_id
1 'polypeptide(L)'
;MEKGSCADNIDVTENVMKIYLRKQEESSKLPYGTSRRLEQPQHPSLQCYLTSHLHAQEVFNVSPGYTLLRNREQISVSLGDEMFDRKKQSESENMDKVKMSRTDIVADLEEQISELTVIIEQMNRDHHAAQKLLANERDLHCAEMQQNFESKKRELEEAHAAQLSELEENYKAALKAEKLAAKDKLEEMGKEYKYLKNMFHVYQDSIYDELEDKWSKKKAEWEKDEKLEREKILLWQKYRITKKFELESKEEKKKINAMLENLCREKEELLKQHERDTLQLEELRKTKEVMEEELHAQALILESLNTTLYQTQLELQREKALVGNLEKTFQTKLAEAEEKFKYTIQNLTEENIHLRQRIIAKNEEIYDERSGKLTSITMQDGISDTLEDASNKTQEP
;
A
#
# COMPACT_ATOMS: atom_id res chain seq x y z
N MET A 1 -12.62 9.03 15.99
CA MET A 1 -12.35 9.63 17.32
C MET A 1 -11.76 8.54 18.19
N GLU A 2 -10.44 8.41 18.22
CA GLU A 2 -9.71 7.64 19.23
C GLU A 2 -8.45 8.44 19.57
N LYS A 3 -8.35 8.85 20.82
CA LYS A 3 -7.21 9.58 21.38
C LYS A 3 -6.19 8.53 21.82
N GLY A 4 -5.07 8.44 21.10
CA GLY A 4 -3.88 7.70 21.52
C GLY A 4 -2.88 8.65 22.20
N SER A 5 -2.57 8.36 23.45
CA SER A 5 -1.71 9.13 24.36
C SER A 5 -0.25 9.19 23.89
N CYS A 6 0.27 10.40 23.65
CA CYS A 6 1.71 10.68 23.54
C CYS A 6 2.16 11.32 24.86
N ALA A 7 2.56 10.52 25.85
CA ALA A 7 3.03 11.04 27.14
C ALA A 7 4.43 10.55 27.56
N ASP A 8 5.10 9.68 26.79
CA ASP A 8 6.32 9.01 27.28
C ASP A 8 7.66 9.55 26.70
N ASN A 9 7.64 10.62 25.89
CA ASN A 9 8.86 11.12 25.22
C ASN A 9 9.52 12.36 25.84
N ILE A 10 9.01 12.89 26.95
CA ILE A 10 9.57 14.11 27.57
C ILE A 10 10.71 13.78 28.55
N ASP A 11 10.71 12.58 29.16
CA ASP A 11 11.65 12.22 30.22
C ASP A 11 13.05 11.84 29.71
N VAL A 12 13.16 11.38 28.46
CA VAL A 12 14.44 10.97 27.86
C VAL A 12 15.29 12.19 27.47
N THR A 13 14.66 13.28 27.02
CA THR A 13 15.37 14.51 26.63
C THR A 13 15.95 15.28 27.82
N GLU A 14 15.26 15.26 28.96
CA GLU A 14 15.74 15.94 30.17
C GLU A 14 16.93 15.21 30.80
N ASN A 15 16.94 13.88 30.72
CA ASN A 15 18.02 13.05 31.24
C ASN A 15 19.29 13.14 30.38
N VAL A 16 19.16 13.19 29.06
CA VAL A 16 20.29 13.38 28.14
C VAL A 16 20.93 14.76 28.33
N MET A 17 20.11 15.80 28.56
CA MET A 17 20.61 17.16 28.78
C MET A 17 21.30 17.32 30.15
N LYS A 18 20.82 16.63 31.20
CA LYS A 18 21.51 16.55 32.52
C LYS A 18 22.85 15.83 32.45
N ILE A 19 22.95 14.77 31.65
CA ILE A 19 24.22 14.05 31.43
C ILE A 19 25.21 14.93 30.65
N TYR A 20 24.73 15.69 29.66
CA TYR A 20 25.58 16.59 28.88
C TYR A 20 26.12 17.77 29.72
N LEU A 21 25.29 18.35 30.60
CA LEU A 21 25.68 19.44 31.50
C LEU A 21 26.66 18.96 32.59
N ARG A 22 26.46 17.76 33.16
CA ARG A 22 27.40 17.16 34.12
C ARG A 22 28.77 16.88 33.50
N LYS A 23 28.80 16.49 32.21
CA LYS A 23 30.04 16.26 31.46
C LYS A 23 30.78 17.57 31.10
N GLN A 24 30.04 18.68 31.00
CA GLN A 24 30.61 20.02 30.79
C GLN A 24 31.19 20.61 32.09
N GLU A 25 30.59 20.33 33.25
CA GLU A 25 31.12 20.71 34.58
C GLU A 25 32.35 19.88 35.01
N GLU A 26 32.48 18.64 34.55
CA GLU A 26 33.69 17.83 34.80
C GLU A 26 34.86 18.22 33.89
N SER A 27 34.60 18.85 32.73
CA SER A 27 35.62 19.27 31.77
C SER A 27 36.25 20.64 32.08
N SER A 28 35.70 21.40 33.05
CA SER A 28 36.25 22.70 33.49
C SER A 28 37.22 22.58 34.68
N LYS A 29 37.55 21.37 35.13
CA LYS A 29 38.66 21.12 36.05
C LYS A 29 39.93 20.79 35.26
N LEU A 30 40.68 21.83 34.91
CA LEU A 30 42.05 21.71 34.43
C LEU A 30 42.92 21.00 35.51
N PRO A 31 43.70 19.97 35.16
CA PRO A 31 44.87 19.62 35.95
C PRO A 31 45.93 20.68 35.68
N TYR A 32 46.46 21.29 36.74
CA TYR A 32 47.62 22.16 36.65
C TYR A 32 48.78 21.38 36.00
N GLY A 33 49.08 21.75 34.77
CA GLY A 33 50.17 21.22 33.98
C GLY A 33 51.51 21.50 34.63
N THR A 34 52.27 20.42 34.75
CA THR A 34 53.63 20.31 35.24
C THR A 34 54.64 20.98 34.29
N SER A 35 55.79 21.33 34.86
CA SER A 35 57.10 21.41 34.18
C SER A 35 57.45 22.73 33.49
N ARG A 36 57.80 23.74 34.31
CA ARG A 36 58.80 24.73 33.91
C ARG A 36 60.17 24.16 34.31
N ARG A 37 60.93 23.68 33.33
CA ARG A 37 62.35 23.30 33.46
C ARG A 37 63.12 24.59 33.73
N LEU A 38 63.48 24.82 35.00
CA LEU A 38 64.47 25.82 35.38
C LEU A 38 65.84 25.32 34.90
N GLU A 39 66.33 25.89 33.80
CA GLU A 39 67.75 25.81 33.52
C GLU A 39 68.50 26.66 34.56
N GLN A 40 69.36 25.99 35.31
CA GLN A 40 70.38 26.61 36.13
C GLN A 40 71.37 27.36 35.21
N PRO A 41 71.68 28.63 35.47
CA PRO A 41 72.96 29.18 35.05
C PRO A 41 74.02 28.68 36.05
N GLN A 42 74.91 27.82 35.58
CA GLN A 42 76.16 27.57 36.28
C GLN A 42 77.00 28.85 36.26
N HIS A 43 77.15 29.50 37.42
CA HIS A 43 78.23 30.46 37.66
C HIS A 43 79.30 29.77 38.52
N PRO A 44 80.50 29.48 37.99
CA PRO A 44 81.68 29.22 38.78
C PRO A 44 82.48 30.51 38.92
N SER A 45 82.68 30.99 40.16
CA SER A 45 83.84 31.76 40.68
C SER A 45 83.43 32.81 41.72
N LEU A 46 83.13 32.35 42.94
CA LEU A 46 83.51 33.09 44.14
C LEU A 46 84.58 32.28 44.86
N GLN A 47 85.73 32.22 44.19
CA GLN A 47 87.01 31.86 44.79
C GLN A 47 87.79 33.18 44.88
N CYS A 48 88.45 33.41 46.02
CA CYS A 48 89.11 34.64 46.46
C CYS A 48 88.23 35.53 47.35
N TYR A 49 88.26 35.29 48.67
CA TYR A 49 88.60 36.28 49.70
C TYR A 49 88.64 35.59 51.08
N LEU A 50 89.46 34.55 51.22
CA LEU A 50 89.88 34.04 52.53
C LEU A 50 91.32 33.54 52.40
N THR A 51 92.27 34.47 52.49
CA THR A 51 93.68 34.13 52.67
C THR A 51 94.16 34.79 53.94
N SER A 52 94.25 33.96 54.98
CA SER A 52 95.00 34.21 56.20
C SER A 52 96.45 34.58 55.85
N HIS A 53 96.93 35.73 56.33
CA HIS A 53 98.36 36.00 56.37
C HIS A 53 98.83 36.15 57.81
N LEU A 54 99.82 35.30 58.11
CA LEU A 54 100.53 35.17 59.36
C LEU A 54 101.13 36.51 59.81
N HIS A 55 101.31 36.63 61.12
CA HIS A 55 102.06 37.70 61.76
C HIS A 55 103.49 37.77 61.20
N ALA A 56 103.70 38.62 60.19
CA ALA A 56 105.01 39.03 59.72
C ALA A 56 105.36 40.36 60.39
N GLN A 57 106.37 40.35 61.25
CA GLN A 57 106.98 41.56 61.77
C GLN A 57 107.89 42.12 60.67
N GLU A 58 107.42 43.15 59.97
CA GLU A 58 108.17 43.75 58.86
C GLU A 58 109.13 44.83 59.39
N VAL A 59 110.42 44.62 59.17
CA VAL A 59 111.50 45.54 59.51
C VAL A 59 112.00 46.19 58.23
N PHE A 60 111.85 47.51 58.12
CA PHE A 60 112.25 48.30 56.95
C PHE A 60 113.42 49.22 57.30
N ASN A 61 114.46 49.22 56.47
CA ASN A 61 115.49 50.27 56.49
C ASN A 61 114.98 51.45 55.66
N VAL A 62 114.58 52.53 56.32
CA VAL A 62 114.03 53.73 55.65
C VAL A 62 115.17 54.61 55.13
N SER A 63 116.29 54.66 55.88
CA SER A 63 117.49 55.43 55.59
C SER A 63 118.67 54.92 56.44
N PRO A 64 119.94 55.17 56.07
CA PRO A 64 121.10 54.71 56.84
C PRO A 64 121.02 55.14 58.31
N GLY A 65 121.15 54.17 59.23
CA GLY A 65 121.03 54.40 60.69
C GLY A 65 119.60 54.58 61.21
N TYR A 66 118.54 54.39 60.40
CA TYR A 66 117.14 54.38 60.86
C TYR A 66 116.41 53.10 60.45
N THR A 67 115.96 52.34 61.44
CA THR A 67 115.17 51.12 61.24
C THR A 67 113.73 51.34 61.68
N LEU A 68 112.78 51.19 60.75
CA LEU A 68 111.34 51.26 61.00
C LEU A 68 110.79 49.85 61.22
N LEU A 69 110.15 49.66 62.36
CA LEU A 69 109.50 48.40 62.72
C LEU A 69 107.99 48.64 62.76
N ARG A 70 107.26 47.98 61.85
CA ARG A 70 105.82 48.21 61.65
C ARG A 70 105.03 46.95 61.95
N ASN A 71 104.17 47.02 62.97
CA ASN A 71 103.12 46.03 63.26
C ASN A 71 101.74 46.69 63.17
N ARG A 72 100.66 45.89 63.18
CA ARG A 72 99.28 46.38 62.98
C ARG A 72 98.80 47.35 64.06
N GLU A 73 99.44 47.35 65.24
CA GLU A 73 99.05 48.16 66.41
C GLU A 73 100.03 49.30 66.73
N GLN A 74 101.29 49.21 66.29
CA GLN A 74 102.32 50.22 66.56
C GLN A 74 103.32 50.33 65.41
N ILE A 75 103.78 51.56 65.20
CA ILE A 75 104.88 51.91 64.32
C ILE A 75 105.97 52.50 65.23
N SER A 76 107.14 51.88 65.29
CA SER A 76 108.30 52.41 66.01
C SER A 76 109.46 52.63 65.06
N VAL A 77 110.14 53.77 65.22
CA VAL A 77 111.38 54.09 64.52
C VAL A 77 112.50 54.03 65.54
N SER A 78 113.51 53.21 65.27
CA SER A 78 114.70 53.04 66.08
C SER A 78 115.90 53.64 65.35
N LEU A 79 116.65 54.50 66.05
CA LEU A 79 117.91 55.05 65.58
C LEU A 79 119.02 54.04 65.89
N GLY A 80 119.78 53.63 64.87
CA GLY A 80 120.90 52.71 65.00
C GLY A 80 122.05 53.31 65.80
N ASP A 81 122.72 52.49 66.61
CA ASP A 81 123.82 52.89 67.49
C ASP A 81 125.03 53.46 66.71
N GLU A 82 125.10 53.21 65.40
CA GLU A 82 126.10 53.75 64.48
C GLU A 82 126.10 55.29 64.41
N MET A 83 124.99 55.95 64.76
CA MET A 83 124.86 57.41 64.80
C MET A 83 125.54 58.05 66.02
N PHE A 84 125.88 57.25 67.05
CA PHE A 84 126.53 57.71 68.28
C PHE A 84 128.03 57.37 68.33
N ASP A 85 128.54 56.60 67.37
CA ASP A 85 129.96 56.36 67.15
C ASP A 85 130.64 57.61 66.57
N ARG A 86 130.84 58.63 67.42
CA ARG A 86 131.69 59.76 67.08
C ARG A 86 133.15 59.32 67.10
N LYS A 87 133.60 58.65 66.02
CA LYS A 87 135.02 58.60 65.65
C LYS A 87 135.49 60.05 65.51
N LYS A 88 136.25 60.54 66.50
CA LYS A 88 136.99 61.80 66.40
C LYS A 88 138.05 61.63 65.29
N GLN A 89 137.67 61.93 64.05
CA GLN A 89 138.64 62.20 63.00
C GLN A 89 139.16 63.62 63.19
N SER A 90 140.19 63.71 64.01
CA SER A 90 141.20 64.74 63.92
C SER A 90 142.03 64.48 62.66
N GLU A 91 141.60 65.05 61.53
CA GLU A 91 142.45 65.17 60.35
C GLU A 91 142.76 66.65 60.14
N SER A 92 143.92 66.99 60.72
CA SER A 92 144.74 68.12 60.33
C SER A 92 145.26 67.89 58.92
N GLU A 93 144.88 68.74 57.98
CA GLU A 93 145.66 68.93 56.76
C GLU A 93 146.01 70.40 56.62
N ASN A 94 147.29 70.67 56.87
CA ASN A 94 147.91 71.97 56.71
C ASN A 94 147.87 72.35 55.23
N MET A 95 147.14 73.39 54.87
CA MET A 95 147.44 74.15 53.66
C MET A 95 147.93 75.52 54.08
N ASP A 96 149.26 75.58 54.07
CA ASP A 96 150.13 76.70 53.79
C ASP A 96 149.85 78.06 54.44
N LYS A 97 150.85 78.57 55.17
CA LYS A 97 150.90 79.92 55.72
C LYS A 97 151.05 80.94 54.59
N VAL A 98 149.98 81.16 53.84
CA VAL A 98 149.78 82.42 53.13
C VAL A 98 149.30 83.41 54.18
N LYS A 99 150.10 84.47 54.41
CA LYS A 99 149.68 85.63 55.20
C LYS A 99 148.53 86.34 54.47
N MET A 100 147.33 85.76 54.48
CA MET A 100 146.12 86.46 54.05
C MET A 100 145.80 87.51 55.11
N SER A 101 145.63 88.75 54.68
CA SER A 101 145.26 89.82 55.59
C SER A 101 143.82 89.58 56.07
N ARG A 102 143.45 90.10 57.26
CA ARG A 102 142.07 90.01 57.79
C ARG A 102 141.03 90.47 56.76
N THR A 103 141.41 91.37 55.86
CA THR A 103 140.57 91.92 54.78
C THR A 103 140.28 90.90 53.68
N ASP A 104 141.27 90.09 53.28
CA ASP A 104 141.10 89.09 52.21
C ASP A 104 140.16 87.96 52.64
N ILE A 105 140.21 87.59 53.93
CA ILE A 105 139.30 86.60 54.53
C ILE A 105 137.86 87.13 54.59
N VAL A 106 137.69 88.43 54.89
CA VAL A 106 136.35 89.04 54.94
C VAL A 106 135.74 89.15 53.54
N ALA A 107 136.53 89.55 52.53
CA ALA A 107 136.06 89.62 51.14
C ALA A 107 135.65 88.25 50.59
N ASP A 108 136.44 87.20 50.84
CA ASP A 108 136.10 85.82 50.47
C ASP A 108 134.80 85.34 51.16
N LEU A 109 134.59 85.67 52.44
CA LEU A 109 133.34 85.36 53.14
C LEU A 109 132.14 86.13 52.59
N GLU A 110 132.31 87.41 52.21
CA GLU A 110 131.26 88.22 51.58
C GLU A 110 130.91 87.70 50.17
N GLU A 111 131.90 87.24 49.40
CA GLU A 111 131.71 86.58 48.11
C GLU A 111 130.98 85.25 48.28
N GLN A 112 131.41 84.40 49.22
CA GLN A 112 130.72 83.14 49.55
C GLN A 112 129.27 83.38 49.99
N ILE A 113 129.01 84.40 50.81
CA ILE A 113 127.64 84.78 51.20
C ILE A 113 126.83 85.20 49.97
N SER A 114 127.44 85.95 49.05
CA SER A 114 126.79 86.41 47.81
C SER A 114 126.46 85.24 46.88
N GLU A 115 127.41 84.34 46.66
CA GLU A 115 127.22 83.12 45.86
C GLU A 115 126.16 82.21 46.47
N LEU A 116 126.22 81.96 47.79
CA LEU A 116 125.21 81.16 48.49
C LEU A 116 123.82 81.80 48.39
N THR A 117 123.73 83.13 48.46
CA THR A 117 122.44 83.84 48.29
C THR A 117 121.87 83.62 46.90
N VAL A 118 122.70 83.75 45.84
CA VAL A 118 122.28 83.48 44.46
C VAL A 118 121.84 82.02 44.29
N ILE A 119 122.57 81.07 44.88
CA ILE A 119 122.21 79.65 44.84
C ILE A 119 120.87 79.40 45.54
N ILE A 120 120.63 79.97 46.73
CA ILE A 120 119.38 79.82 47.47
C ILE A 120 118.21 80.44 46.69
N GLU A 121 118.37 81.63 46.12
CA GLU A 121 117.34 82.28 45.30
C GLU A 121 117.02 81.46 44.05
N GLN A 122 118.04 80.91 43.40
CA GLN A 122 117.87 80.02 42.25
C GLN A 122 117.12 78.74 42.65
N MET A 123 117.54 78.09 43.74
CA MET A 123 116.86 76.91 44.27
C MET A 123 115.39 77.19 44.61
N ASN A 124 115.09 78.35 45.19
CA ASN A 124 113.71 78.75 45.48
C ASN A 124 112.88 78.95 44.21
N ARG A 125 113.45 79.58 43.18
CA ARG A 125 112.78 79.72 41.87
C ARG A 125 112.51 78.37 41.22
N ASP A 126 113.50 77.48 41.22
CA ASP A 126 113.38 76.14 40.64
C ASP A 126 112.37 75.29 41.43
N HIS A 127 112.38 75.37 42.76
CA HIS A 127 111.39 74.70 43.61
C HIS A 127 109.96 75.18 43.29
N HIS A 128 109.74 76.49 43.20
CA HIS A 128 108.44 77.04 42.84
C HIS A 128 108.01 76.65 41.41
N ALA A 129 108.94 76.65 40.46
CA ALA A 129 108.67 76.22 39.09
C ALA A 129 108.28 74.73 39.04
N ALA A 130 109.02 73.86 39.73
CA ALA A 130 108.72 72.44 39.83
C ALA A 130 107.38 72.19 40.52
N GLN A 131 107.09 72.89 41.62
CA GLN A 131 105.80 72.81 42.31
C GLN A 131 104.64 73.20 41.41
N LYS A 132 104.78 74.28 40.63
CA LYS A 132 103.77 74.73 39.66
C LYS A 132 103.57 73.72 38.53
N LEU A 133 104.66 73.13 38.02
CA LEU A 133 104.60 72.08 36.99
C LEU A 133 103.84 70.86 37.49
N LEU A 134 104.17 70.37 38.69
CA LEU A 134 103.48 69.24 39.32
C LEU A 134 102.00 69.54 39.61
N ALA A 135 101.66 70.78 39.98
CA ALA A 135 100.27 71.18 40.16
C ALA A 135 99.49 71.11 38.82
N ASN A 136 100.05 71.66 37.75
CA ASN A 136 99.45 71.61 36.42
C ASN A 136 99.31 70.18 35.89
N GLU A 137 100.32 69.33 36.10
CA GLU A 137 100.27 67.91 35.71
C GLU A 137 99.19 67.14 36.48
N ARG A 138 99.03 67.41 37.78
CA ARG A 138 97.91 66.86 38.55
C ARG A 138 96.56 67.31 38.02
N ASP A 139 96.40 68.60 37.71
CA ASP A 139 95.14 69.13 37.22
C ASP A 139 94.78 68.55 35.84
N LEU A 140 95.78 68.41 34.96
CA LEU A 140 95.62 67.74 33.66
C LEU A 140 95.21 66.27 33.84
N HIS A 141 95.91 65.53 34.69
CA HIS A 141 95.58 64.13 34.97
C HIS A 141 94.18 63.97 35.57
N CYS A 142 93.75 64.87 36.47
CA CYS A 142 92.39 64.90 37.00
C CYS A 142 91.36 65.15 35.89
N ALA A 143 91.61 66.10 34.99
CA ALA A 143 90.71 66.40 33.87
C ALA A 143 90.61 65.23 32.88
N GLU A 144 91.73 64.61 32.51
CA GLU A 144 91.75 63.43 31.63
C GLU A 144 91.02 62.24 32.26
N MET A 145 91.23 61.99 33.55
CA MET A 145 90.54 60.92 34.26
C MET A 145 89.03 61.17 34.29
N GLN A 146 88.60 62.40 34.59
CA GLN A 146 87.19 62.76 34.59
C GLN A 146 86.57 62.62 33.21
N GLN A 147 87.22 63.12 32.16
CA GLN A 147 86.76 62.97 30.78
C GLN A 147 86.63 61.49 30.38
N ASN A 148 87.59 60.64 30.76
CA ASN A 148 87.54 59.21 30.50
C ASN A 148 86.36 58.53 31.21
N PHE A 149 86.08 58.88 32.46
CA PHE A 149 84.92 58.36 33.18
C PHE A 149 83.61 58.81 32.53
N GLU A 150 83.51 60.07 32.13
CA GLU A 150 82.34 60.61 31.44
C GLU A 150 82.13 59.96 30.06
N SER A 151 83.21 59.72 29.30
CA SER A 151 83.14 59.00 28.01
C SER A 151 82.65 57.57 28.20
N LYS A 152 83.27 56.81 29.11
CA LYS A 152 82.88 55.42 29.40
C LYS A 152 81.44 55.32 29.91
N LYS A 153 81.01 56.29 30.73
CA LYS A 153 79.63 56.35 31.20
C LYS A 153 78.67 56.55 30.03
N ARG A 154 78.96 57.50 29.13
CA ARG A 154 78.13 57.76 27.94
C ARG A 154 78.06 56.56 27.01
N GLU A 155 79.20 55.94 26.69
CA GLU A 155 79.29 54.74 25.85
C GLU A 155 78.45 53.59 26.43
N LEU A 156 78.49 53.40 27.75
CA LEU A 156 77.70 52.38 28.43
C LEU A 156 76.20 52.69 28.35
N GLU A 157 75.80 53.94 28.58
CA GLU A 157 74.41 54.37 28.48
C GLU A 157 73.86 54.22 27.05
N GLU A 158 74.65 54.59 26.03
CA GLU A 158 74.30 54.42 24.62
C GLU A 158 74.20 52.93 24.22
N ALA A 159 75.14 52.09 24.66
CA ALA A 159 75.09 50.66 24.42
C ALA A 159 73.86 50.01 25.05
N HIS A 160 73.53 50.38 26.30
CA HIS A 160 72.32 49.91 26.98
C HIS A 160 71.04 50.38 26.25
N ALA A 161 70.99 51.64 25.82
CA ALA A 161 69.86 52.16 25.06
C ALA A 161 69.68 51.43 23.73
N ALA A 162 70.78 51.14 23.02
CA ALA A 162 70.75 50.37 21.77
C ALA A 162 70.24 48.94 22.00
N GLN A 163 70.74 48.24 23.04
CA GLN A 163 70.28 46.88 23.38
C GLN A 163 68.80 46.85 23.75
N LEU A 164 68.31 47.84 24.51
CA LEU A 164 66.89 47.95 24.85
C LEU A 164 66.03 48.18 23.60
N SER A 165 66.47 49.07 22.70
CA SER A 165 65.75 49.33 21.45
C SER A 165 65.72 48.11 20.54
N GLU A 166 66.84 47.38 20.42
CA GLU A 166 66.91 46.15 19.63
C GLU A 166 65.99 45.06 20.22
N LEU A 167 66.01 44.90 21.54
CA LEU A 167 65.16 43.95 22.23
C LEU A 167 63.67 44.30 22.07
N GLU A 168 63.31 45.58 22.16
CA GLU A 168 61.95 46.05 21.95
C GLU A 168 61.46 45.76 20.53
N GLU A 169 62.28 46.05 19.51
CA GLU A 169 61.93 45.76 18.12
C GLU A 169 61.83 44.25 17.85
N ASN A 170 62.71 43.43 18.44
CA ASN A 170 62.63 41.98 18.37
C ASN A 170 61.32 41.45 18.98
N TYR A 171 60.92 41.93 20.17
CA TYR A 171 59.63 41.55 20.77
C TYR A 171 58.44 42.01 19.93
N LYS A 172 58.47 43.23 19.36
CA LYS A 172 57.41 43.70 18.46
C LYS A 172 57.32 42.84 17.21
N ALA A 173 58.44 42.44 16.61
CA ALA A 173 58.49 41.58 15.44
C ALA A 173 57.93 40.18 15.77
N ALA A 174 58.39 39.57 16.86
CA ALA A 174 57.90 38.27 17.33
C ALA A 174 56.39 38.31 17.61
N LEU A 175 55.89 39.36 18.26
CA LEU A 175 54.46 39.51 18.54
C LEU A 175 53.63 39.65 17.25
N LYS A 176 54.14 40.34 16.23
CA LYS A 176 53.47 40.45 14.92
C LYS A 176 53.45 39.09 14.20
N ALA A 177 54.56 38.36 14.23
CA ALA A 177 54.67 37.03 13.64
C ALA A 177 53.69 36.04 14.32
N GLU A 178 53.64 36.03 15.65
CA GLU A 178 52.73 35.15 16.41
C GLU A 178 51.27 35.50 16.15
N LYS A 179 50.93 36.80 16.08
CA LYS A 179 49.56 37.24 15.71
C LYS A 179 49.16 36.79 14.31
N LEU A 180 50.10 36.83 13.36
CA LEU A 180 49.86 36.36 11.99
C LEU A 180 49.67 34.84 11.99
N ALA A 181 50.56 34.09 12.63
CA ALA A 181 50.47 32.63 12.73
C ALA A 181 49.16 32.17 13.40
N ALA A 182 48.73 32.84 14.49
CA ALA A 182 47.48 32.55 15.15
C ALA A 182 46.26 32.85 14.26
N LYS A 183 46.31 33.93 13.47
CA LYS A 183 45.25 34.28 12.51
C LYS A 183 45.17 33.25 11.38
N ASP A 184 46.30 32.85 10.82
CA ASP A 184 46.37 31.85 9.75
C ASP A 184 45.84 30.50 10.25
N LYS A 185 46.20 30.10 11.49
CA LYS A 185 45.67 28.89 12.11
C LYS A 185 44.15 28.96 12.32
N LEU A 186 43.62 30.12 12.71
CA LEU A 186 42.18 30.31 12.85
C LEU A 186 41.45 30.19 11.50
N GLU A 187 42.04 30.71 10.42
CA GLU A 187 41.50 30.56 9.06
C GLU A 187 41.50 29.08 8.61
N GLU A 188 42.60 28.35 8.87
CA GLU A 188 42.71 26.92 8.59
C GLU A 188 41.62 26.11 9.33
N MET A 189 41.49 26.32 10.65
CA MET A 189 40.44 25.68 11.45
C MET A 189 39.03 26.03 10.95
N GLY A 190 38.83 27.25 10.46
CA GLY A 190 37.57 27.65 9.82
C GLY A 190 37.26 26.88 8.54
N LYS A 191 38.28 26.60 7.71
CA LYS A 191 38.16 25.78 6.51
C LYS A 191 37.86 24.32 6.86
N GLU A 192 38.57 23.75 7.83
CA GLU A 192 38.32 22.38 8.33
C GLU A 192 36.90 22.23 8.90
N TYR A 193 36.45 23.19 9.70
CA TYR A 193 35.08 23.20 10.22
C TYR A 193 34.05 23.24 9.09
N LYS A 194 34.24 24.11 8.09
CA LYS A 194 33.35 24.19 6.93
C LYS A 194 33.34 22.88 6.14
N TYR A 195 34.49 22.26 5.94
CA TYR A 195 34.61 20.95 5.30
C TYR A 195 33.83 19.88 6.06
N LEU A 196 34.05 19.78 7.38
CA LEU A 196 33.36 18.80 8.22
C LEU A 196 31.85 19.02 8.25
N LYS A 197 31.41 20.28 8.33
CA LYS A 197 30.00 20.66 8.23
C LYS A 197 29.39 20.22 6.91
N ASN A 198 30.09 20.43 5.79
CA ASN A 198 29.64 19.99 4.48
C ASN A 198 29.56 18.46 4.38
N MET A 199 30.57 17.75 4.91
CA MET A 199 30.58 16.29 4.94
C MET A 199 29.42 15.72 5.76
N PHE A 200 29.07 16.39 6.88
CA PHE A 200 27.92 16.02 7.68
C PHE A 200 26.60 16.20 6.91
N HIS A 201 26.45 17.29 6.16
CA HIS A 201 25.28 17.48 5.30
C HIS A 201 25.19 16.43 4.20
N VAL A 202 26.31 16.08 3.54
CA VAL A 202 26.33 15.01 2.54
C VAL A 202 25.93 13.66 3.15
N TYR A 203 26.40 13.35 4.36
CA TYR A 203 25.99 12.13 5.06
C TYR A 203 24.51 12.16 5.44
N GLN A 204 24.02 13.30 5.93
CA GLN A 204 22.61 13.50 6.24
C GLN A 204 21.73 13.29 5.00
N ASP A 205 22.08 13.90 3.87
CA ASP A 205 21.38 13.75 2.59
C ASP A 205 21.42 12.30 2.11
N SER A 206 22.58 11.64 2.21
CA SER A 206 22.71 10.21 1.88
C SER A 206 21.80 9.30 2.73
N ILE A 207 21.59 9.61 4.01
CA ILE A 207 20.64 8.88 4.86
C ILE A 207 19.21 9.12 4.37
N TYR A 208 18.85 10.37 4.04
CA TYR A 208 17.52 10.68 3.54
C TYR A 208 17.22 9.94 2.23
N ASP A 209 18.16 9.96 1.29
CA ASP A 209 18.04 9.24 0.02
C ASP A 209 17.90 7.73 0.24
N GLU A 210 18.69 7.13 1.13
CA GLU A 210 18.58 5.70 1.45
C GLU A 210 17.21 5.34 2.08
N LEU A 211 16.68 6.21 2.94
CA LEU A 211 15.35 6.03 3.52
C LEU A 211 14.24 6.15 2.45
N GLU A 212 14.34 7.15 1.58
CA GLU A 212 13.37 7.37 0.50
C GLU A 212 13.37 6.19 -0.49
N ASP A 213 14.54 5.67 -0.84
CA ASP A 213 14.68 4.48 -1.70
C ASP A 213 14.06 3.23 -1.05
N LYS A 214 14.34 3.00 0.24
CA LYS A 214 13.74 1.88 0.99
C LYS A 214 12.22 2.02 1.07
N TRP A 215 11.73 3.24 1.29
CA TRP A 215 10.30 3.53 1.35
C TRP A 215 9.63 3.31 0.00
N SER A 216 10.23 3.82 -1.07
CA SER A 216 9.77 3.63 -2.45
C SER A 216 9.74 2.17 -2.86
N LYS A 217 10.78 1.40 -2.53
CA LYS A 217 10.84 -0.04 -2.79
C LYS A 217 9.73 -0.79 -2.05
N LYS A 218 9.55 -0.52 -0.75
CA LYS A 218 8.51 -1.16 0.06
C LYS A 218 7.11 -0.83 -0.44
N LYS A 219 6.88 0.41 -0.86
CA LYS A 219 5.62 0.82 -1.49
C LYS A 219 5.34 0.07 -2.78
N ALA A 220 6.34 -0.07 -3.65
CA ALA A 220 6.22 -0.82 -4.90
C ALA A 220 6.00 -2.33 -4.67
N GLU A 221 6.62 -2.91 -3.64
CA GLU A 221 6.36 -4.29 -3.22
C GLU A 221 4.92 -4.47 -2.77
N TRP A 222 4.41 -3.60 -1.90
CA TRP A 222 3.00 -3.64 -1.47
C TRP A 222 2.00 -3.50 -2.62
N GLU A 223 2.26 -2.62 -3.59
CA GLU A 223 1.40 -2.47 -4.76
C GLU A 223 1.39 -3.74 -5.63
N LYS A 224 2.55 -4.39 -5.81
CA LYS A 224 2.64 -5.68 -6.51
C LYS A 224 1.89 -6.78 -5.77
N ASP A 225 2.08 -6.89 -4.45
CA ASP A 225 1.42 -7.90 -3.63
C ASP A 225 -0.10 -7.71 -3.61
N GLU A 226 -0.57 -6.47 -3.47
CA GLU A 226 -2.00 -6.15 -3.56
C GLU A 226 -2.58 -6.54 -4.92
N LYS A 227 -1.87 -6.23 -6.01
CA LYS A 227 -2.29 -6.60 -7.37
C LYS A 227 -2.34 -8.13 -7.54
N LEU A 228 -1.34 -8.85 -7.03
CA LEU A 228 -1.30 -10.31 -7.07
C LEU A 228 -2.43 -10.94 -6.27
N GLU A 229 -2.75 -10.44 -5.08
CA GLU A 229 -3.84 -10.99 -4.27
C GLU A 229 -5.20 -10.69 -4.91
N ARG A 230 -5.39 -9.50 -5.49
CA ARG A 230 -6.58 -9.18 -6.30
C ARG A 230 -6.74 -10.14 -7.48
N GLU A 231 -5.65 -10.40 -8.22
CA GLU A 231 -5.66 -11.33 -9.35
C GLU A 231 -5.98 -12.76 -8.90
N LYS A 232 -5.40 -13.22 -7.80
CA LYS A 232 -5.67 -14.54 -7.20
C LYS A 232 -7.13 -14.71 -6.80
N ILE A 233 -7.73 -13.71 -6.16
CA ILE A 233 -9.16 -13.73 -5.79
C ILE A 233 -10.03 -13.78 -7.05
N LEU A 234 -9.73 -12.96 -8.07
CA LEU A 234 -10.46 -12.96 -9.34
C LEU A 234 -10.36 -14.32 -10.05
N LEU A 235 -9.16 -14.91 -10.09
CA LEU A 235 -8.94 -16.22 -10.68
C LEU A 235 -9.74 -17.31 -9.96
N TRP A 236 -9.76 -17.27 -8.63
CA TRP A 236 -10.54 -18.20 -7.82
C TRP A 236 -12.05 -18.04 -8.05
N GLN A 237 -12.54 -16.80 -8.11
CA GLN A 237 -13.95 -16.53 -8.44
C GLN A 237 -14.31 -17.01 -9.85
N LYS A 238 -13.47 -16.74 -10.85
CA LYS A 238 -13.64 -17.20 -12.23
C LYS A 238 -13.70 -18.73 -12.30
N TYR A 239 -12.77 -19.41 -11.64
CA TYR A 239 -12.76 -20.88 -11.57
C TYR A 239 -14.06 -21.42 -10.93
N ARG A 240 -14.48 -20.83 -9.80
CA ARG A 240 -15.72 -21.23 -9.10
C ARG A 240 -16.96 -21.08 -9.99
N ILE A 241 -17.08 -19.96 -10.72
CA ILE A 241 -18.21 -19.71 -11.62
C ILE A 241 -18.18 -20.68 -12.81
N THR A 242 -17.02 -20.85 -13.43
CA THR A 242 -16.85 -21.76 -14.58
C THR A 242 -17.23 -23.19 -14.21
N LYS A 243 -16.77 -23.67 -13.04
CA LYS A 243 -17.09 -25.01 -12.55
C LYS A 243 -18.58 -25.20 -12.26
N LYS A 244 -19.25 -24.17 -11.70
CA LYS A 244 -20.71 -24.21 -11.50
C LYS A 244 -21.45 -24.29 -12.84
N PHE A 245 -21.08 -23.41 -13.78
CA PHE A 245 -21.67 -23.39 -15.11
C PHE A 245 -21.49 -24.71 -15.86
N GLU A 246 -20.31 -25.33 -15.79
CA GLU A 246 -20.07 -26.65 -16.40
C GLU A 246 -20.95 -27.75 -15.80
N LEU A 247 -21.17 -27.73 -14.47
CA LEU A 247 -22.01 -28.70 -13.79
C LEU A 247 -23.48 -28.50 -14.16
N GLU A 248 -23.98 -27.27 -14.11
CA GLU A 248 -25.34 -26.90 -14.54
C GLU A 248 -25.56 -27.25 -16.01
N SER A 249 -24.59 -26.98 -16.90
CA SER A 249 -24.66 -27.35 -18.31
C SER A 249 -24.74 -28.86 -18.52
N LYS A 250 -23.96 -29.65 -17.76
CA LYS A 250 -24.03 -31.12 -17.80
C LYS A 250 -25.38 -31.63 -17.29
N GLU A 251 -25.91 -31.04 -16.22
CA GLU A 251 -27.21 -31.41 -15.67
C GLU A 251 -28.35 -31.06 -16.63
N GLU A 252 -28.32 -29.88 -17.24
CA GLU A 252 -29.32 -29.45 -18.21
C GLU A 252 -29.26 -30.31 -19.48
N LYS A 253 -28.06 -30.64 -19.97
CA LYS A 253 -27.90 -31.61 -21.05
C LYS A 253 -28.51 -32.97 -20.72
N LYS A 254 -28.34 -33.47 -19.48
CA LYS A 254 -28.98 -34.72 -19.04
C LYS A 254 -30.50 -34.61 -19.01
N LYS A 255 -31.06 -33.49 -18.54
CA LYS A 255 -32.51 -33.24 -18.55
C LYS A 255 -33.08 -33.21 -19.96
N ILE A 256 -32.43 -32.48 -20.87
CA ILE A 256 -32.80 -32.44 -22.29
C ILE A 256 -32.73 -33.84 -22.90
N ASN A 257 -31.66 -34.60 -22.63
CA ASN A 257 -31.52 -35.95 -23.17
C ASN A 257 -32.62 -36.89 -22.65
N ALA A 258 -32.93 -36.83 -21.35
CA ALA A 258 -34.03 -37.60 -20.77
C ALA A 258 -35.40 -37.18 -21.34
N MET A 259 -35.63 -35.89 -21.56
CA MET A 259 -36.86 -35.39 -22.19
C MET A 259 -36.98 -35.87 -23.64
N LEU A 260 -35.88 -35.86 -24.40
CA LEU A 260 -35.83 -36.39 -25.77
C LEU A 260 -36.10 -37.89 -25.80
N GLU A 261 -35.50 -38.66 -24.89
CA GLU A 261 -35.76 -40.10 -24.75
C GLU A 261 -37.25 -40.37 -24.41
N ASN A 262 -37.82 -39.60 -23.48
CA ASN A 262 -39.25 -39.68 -23.14
C ASN A 262 -40.14 -39.39 -24.36
N LEU A 263 -39.86 -38.30 -25.09
CA LEU A 263 -40.56 -37.94 -26.33
C LEU A 263 -40.44 -39.03 -27.40
N CYS A 264 -39.28 -39.68 -27.52
CA CYS A 264 -39.10 -40.79 -28.44
C CYS A 264 -39.99 -41.97 -28.05
N ARG A 265 -40.08 -42.31 -26.76
CA ARG A 265 -40.98 -43.36 -26.27
C ARG A 265 -42.44 -43.02 -26.51
N GLU A 266 -42.88 -41.81 -26.16
CA GLU A 266 -44.26 -41.35 -26.38
C GLU A 266 -44.62 -41.36 -27.87
N LYS A 267 -43.71 -40.88 -28.74
CA LYS A 267 -43.89 -40.96 -30.19
C LYS A 267 -44.07 -42.41 -30.65
N GLU A 268 -43.26 -43.34 -30.14
CA GLU A 268 -43.34 -44.75 -30.51
C GLU A 268 -44.65 -45.41 -30.02
N GLU A 269 -45.11 -45.06 -28.82
CA GLU A 269 -46.41 -45.50 -28.28
C GLU A 269 -47.59 -44.97 -29.10
N LEU A 270 -47.57 -43.68 -29.45
CA LEU A 270 -48.57 -43.07 -30.33
C LEU A 270 -48.58 -43.73 -31.71
N LEU A 271 -47.41 -44.09 -32.25
CA LEU A 271 -47.30 -44.77 -33.54
C LEU A 271 -47.92 -46.17 -33.47
N LYS A 272 -47.65 -46.94 -32.40
CA LYS A 272 -48.29 -48.23 -32.14
C LYS A 272 -49.80 -48.11 -31.90
N GLN A 273 -50.27 -47.02 -31.30
CA GLN A 273 -51.71 -46.76 -31.16
C GLN A 273 -52.34 -46.46 -32.52
N HIS A 274 -51.73 -45.59 -33.32
CA HIS A 274 -52.19 -45.28 -34.68
C HIS A 274 -52.27 -46.53 -35.56
N GLU A 275 -51.28 -47.42 -35.49
CA GLU A 275 -51.31 -48.70 -36.21
C GLU A 275 -52.50 -49.58 -35.78
N ARG A 276 -52.78 -49.68 -34.46
CA ARG A 276 -53.95 -50.39 -33.94
C ARG A 276 -55.27 -49.77 -34.40
N ASP A 277 -55.40 -48.45 -34.31
CA ASP A 277 -56.60 -47.73 -34.74
C ASP A 277 -56.83 -47.87 -36.25
N THR A 278 -55.75 -47.87 -37.04
CA THR A 278 -55.80 -48.11 -38.49
C THR A 278 -56.33 -49.51 -38.80
N LEU A 279 -55.87 -50.54 -38.09
CA LEU A 279 -56.38 -51.91 -38.24
C LEU A 279 -57.85 -52.01 -37.82
N GLN A 280 -58.24 -51.39 -36.72
CA GLN A 280 -59.64 -51.38 -36.26
C GLN A 280 -60.56 -50.65 -37.24
N LEU A 281 -60.11 -49.53 -37.82
CA LEU A 281 -60.84 -48.82 -38.88
C LEU A 281 -61.00 -49.69 -40.12
N GLU A 282 -59.98 -50.45 -40.49
CA GLU A 282 -60.03 -51.38 -41.61
C GLU A 282 -61.06 -52.51 -41.38
N GLU A 283 -61.12 -53.06 -40.17
CA GLU A 283 -62.13 -54.04 -39.79
C GLU A 283 -63.55 -53.45 -39.82
N LEU A 284 -63.75 -52.26 -39.24
CA LEU A 284 -65.03 -51.55 -39.29
C LEU A 284 -65.45 -51.20 -40.72
N ARG A 285 -64.49 -50.90 -41.60
CA ARG A 285 -64.75 -50.64 -43.01
C ARG A 285 -65.28 -51.89 -43.72
N LYS A 286 -64.68 -53.05 -43.46
CA LYS A 286 -65.15 -54.35 -43.98
C LYS A 286 -66.53 -54.72 -43.46
N THR A 287 -66.79 -54.55 -42.16
CA THR A 287 -68.13 -54.84 -41.61
C THR A 287 -69.19 -53.87 -42.15
N LYS A 288 -68.83 -52.60 -42.33
CA LYS A 288 -69.69 -51.62 -43.01
C LYS A 288 -70.02 -52.08 -44.44
N GLU A 289 -69.03 -52.50 -45.22
CA GLU A 289 -69.23 -53.00 -46.58
C GLU A 289 -70.18 -54.21 -46.61
N VAL A 290 -69.98 -55.19 -45.72
CA VAL A 290 -70.88 -56.35 -45.58
C VAL A 290 -72.31 -55.92 -45.22
N MET A 291 -72.49 -54.99 -44.27
CA MET A 291 -73.83 -54.50 -43.92
C MET A 291 -74.49 -53.72 -45.06
N GLU A 292 -73.73 -52.94 -45.83
CA GLU A 292 -74.24 -52.23 -47.02
C GLU A 292 -74.67 -53.24 -48.10
N GLU A 293 -73.91 -54.32 -48.32
CA GLU A 293 -74.28 -55.43 -49.21
C GLU A 293 -75.55 -56.15 -48.73
N GLU A 294 -75.65 -56.48 -47.44
CA GLU A 294 -76.86 -57.09 -46.85
C GLU A 294 -78.08 -56.18 -46.95
N LEU A 295 -77.91 -54.89 -46.68
CA LEU A 295 -78.98 -53.89 -46.81
C LEU A 295 -79.44 -53.77 -48.26
N HIS A 296 -78.51 -53.77 -49.22
CA HIS A 296 -78.83 -53.75 -50.64
C HIS A 296 -79.58 -55.03 -51.06
N ALA A 297 -79.15 -56.20 -50.58
CA ALA A 297 -79.85 -57.45 -50.82
C ALA A 297 -81.27 -57.44 -50.23
N GLN A 298 -81.46 -56.92 -49.02
CA GLN A 298 -82.79 -56.74 -48.42
C GLN A 298 -83.66 -55.77 -49.23
N ALA A 299 -83.10 -54.67 -49.74
CA ALA A 299 -83.81 -53.73 -50.59
C ALA A 299 -84.31 -54.41 -51.88
N LEU A 300 -83.47 -55.23 -52.53
CA LEU A 300 -83.86 -56.03 -53.69
C LEU A 300 -84.97 -57.04 -53.37
N ILE A 301 -84.90 -57.70 -52.21
CA ILE A 301 -85.96 -58.62 -51.76
C ILE A 301 -87.28 -57.85 -51.54
N LEU A 302 -87.24 -56.71 -50.85
CA LEU A 302 -88.42 -55.86 -50.62
C LEU A 302 -89.03 -55.38 -51.94
N GLU A 303 -88.20 -54.97 -52.90
CA GLU A 303 -88.66 -54.56 -54.23
C GLU A 303 -89.32 -55.73 -54.97
N SER A 304 -88.76 -56.95 -54.88
CA SER A 304 -89.36 -58.16 -55.45
C SER A 304 -90.70 -58.55 -54.79
N LEU A 305 -90.81 -58.39 -53.47
CA LEU A 305 -92.04 -58.63 -52.73
C LEU A 305 -93.11 -57.59 -53.09
N ASN A 306 -92.73 -56.31 -53.16
CA ASN A 306 -93.65 -55.24 -53.50
C ASN A 306 -94.17 -55.38 -54.94
N THR A 307 -93.31 -55.77 -55.89
CA THR A 307 -93.72 -56.08 -57.26
C THR A 307 -94.66 -57.28 -57.32
N THR A 308 -94.38 -58.36 -56.57
CA THR A 308 -95.25 -59.55 -56.47
C THR A 308 -96.61 -59.23 -55.82
N LEU A 309 -96.62 -58.42 -54.76
CA LEU A 309 -97.83 -57.96 -54.09
C LEU A 309 -98.69 -57.10 -55.03
N TYR A 310 -98.08 -56.18 -55.76
CA TYR A 310 -98.77 -55.36 -56.74
C TYR A 310 -99.40 -56.22 -57.86
N GLN A 311 -98.64 -57.22 -58.34
CA GLN A 311 -99.10 -58.18 -59.36
C GLN A 311 -100.32 -58.99 -58.86
N THR A 312 -100.24 -59.57 -57.66
CA THR A 312 -101.34 -60.33 -57.06
C THR A 312 -102.57 -59.47 -56.76
N GLN A 313 -102.37 -58.22 -56.33
CA GLN A 313 -103.46 -57.29 -56.10
C GLN A 313 -104.19 -56.94 -57.41
N LEU A 314 -103.46 -56.83 -58.52
CA LEU A 314 -104.03 -56.62 -59.86
C LEU A 314 -104.81 -57.86 -60.36
N GLU A 315 -104.28 -59.06 -60.14
CA GLU A 315 -104.96 -60.32 -60.46
C GLU A 315 -106.24 -60.50 -59.65
N LEU A 316 -106.20 -60.21 -58.35
CA LEU A 316 -107.37 -60.24 -57.48
C LEU A 316 -108.44 -59.24 -57.92
N GLN A 317 -108.04 -58.03 -58.35
CA GLN A 317 -108.97 -57.05 -58.93
C GLN A 317 -109.64 -57.58 -60.21
N ARG A 318 -108.89 -58.26 -61.09
CA ARG A 318 -109.45 -58.89 -62.29
C ARG A 318 -110.44 -60.01 -61.94
N GLU A 319 -110.08 -60.91 -61.05
CA GLU A 319 -110.96 -62.00 -60.60
C GLU A 319 -112.22 -61.45 -59.93
N LYS A 320 -112.09 -60.42 -59.09
CA LYS A 320 -113.24 -59.74 -58.48
C LYS A 320 -114.19 -59.14 -59.54
N ALA A 321 -113.63 -58.56 -60.61
CA ALA A 321 -114.43 -58.07 -61.73
C ALA A 321 -115.10 -59.21 -62.52
N LEU A 322 -114.42 -60.35 -62.70
CA LEU A 322 -114.95 -61.54 -63.36
C LEU A 322 -116.12 -62.14 -62.56
N VAL A 323 -115.94 -62.35 -61.25
CA VAL A 323 -116.99 -62.84 -60.35
C VAL A 323 -118.15 -61.85 -60.31
N GLY A 324 -117.90 -60.55 -60.21
CA GLY A 324 -118.96 -59.54 -60.26
C GLY A 324 -119.76 -59.55 -61.57
N ASN A 325 -119.13 -59.88 -62.70
CA ASN A 325 -119.83 -60.05 -63.98
C ASN A 325 -120.66 -61.34 -64.03
N LEU A 326 -120.14 -62.45 -63.49
CA LEU A 326 -120.87 -63.70 -63.37
C LEU A 326 -122.09 -63.56 -62.44
N GLU A 327 -121.94 -62.88 -61.31
CA GLU A 327 -123.03 -62.60 -60.37
C GLU A 327 -124.16 -61.79 -61.02
N LYS A 328 -123.82 -60.72 -61.78
CA LYS A 328 -124.80 -59.97 -62.60
C LYS A 328 -125.50 -60.86 -63.63
N THR A 329 -124.76 -61.76 -64.28
CA THR A 329 -125.32 -62.67 -65.29
C THR A 329 -126.30 -63.65 -64.63
N PHE A 330 -125.96 -64.17 -63.45
CA PHE A 330 -126.82 -65.04 -62.66
C PHE A 330 -128.10 -64.32 -62.21
N GLN A 331 -127.99 -63.11 -61.66
CA GLN A 331 -129.16 -62.30 -61.28
C GLN A 331 -130.08 -62.02 -62.47
N THR A 332 -129.51 -61.73 -63.65
CA THR A 332 -130.28 -61.51 -64.88
C THR A 332 -131.03 -62.78 -65.32
N LYS A 333 -130.35 -63.93 -65.29
CA LYS A 333 -130.96 -65.23 -65.61
C LYS A 333 -132.07 -65.62 -64.64
N LEU A 334 -131.89 -65.29 -63.37
CA LEU A 334 -132.87 -65.57 -62.32
C LEU A 334 -134.12 -64.70 -62.52
N ALA A 335 -133.95 -63.40 -62.80
CA ALA A 335 -135.06 -62.50 -63.16
C ALA A 335 -135.80 -62.93 -64.44
N GLU A 336 -135.09 -63.39 -65.49
CA GLU A 336 -135.72 -63.96 -66.69
C GLU A 336 -136.58 -65.20 -66.36
N ALA A 337 -136.10 -66.07 -65.47
CA ALA A 337 -136.82 -67.27 -65.06
C ALA A 337 -138.05 -66.92 -64.21
N GLU A 338 -137.92 -66.00 -63.26
CA GLU A 338 -139.04 -65.49 -62.46
C GLU A 338 -140.14 -64.91 -63.35
N GLU A 339 -139.80 -64.11 -64.36
CA GLU A 339 -140.80 -63.49 -65.24
C GLU A 339 -141.48 -64.53 -66.16
N LYS A 340 -140.76 -65.58 -66.60
CA LYS A 340 -141.36 -66.72 -67.31
C LYS A 340 -142.35 -67.49 -66.45
N PHE A 341 -142.01 -67.75 -65.18
CA PHE A 341 -142.93 -68.42 -64.26
C PHE A 341 -144.17 -67.56 -64.00
N LYS A 342 -143.98 -66.26 -63.80
CA LYS A 342 -145.08 -65.30 -63.61
C LYS A 342 -146.03 -65.25 -64.81
N TYR A 343 -145.49 -65.18 -66.02
CA TYR A 343 -146.27 -65.25 -67.26
C TYR A 343 -147.05 -66.58 -67.40
N THR A 344 -146.41 -67.70 -67.07
CA THR A 344 -147.04 -69.04 -67.14
C THR A 344 -148.18 -69.18 -66.13
N ILE A 345 -147.99 -68.70 -64.90
CA ILE A 345 -149.03 -68.66 -63.87
C ILE A 345 -150.22 -67.82 -64.33
N GLN A 346 -149.97 -66.68 -64.97
CA GLN A 346 -151.02 -65.80 -65.47
C GLN A 346 -151.87 -66.46 -66.58
N ASN A 347 -151.23 -67.13 -67.55
CA ASN A 347 -151.95 -67.89 -68.59
C ASN A 347 -152.82 -69.02 -68.01
N LEU A 348 -152.27 -69.82 -67.09
CA LEU A 348 -153.03 -70.89 -66.44
C LEU A 348 -154.21 -70.36 -65.62
N THR A 349 -154.06 -69.17 -65.04
CA THR A 349 -155.13 -68.49 -64.31
C THR A 349 -156.26 -68.06 -65.24
N GLU A 350 -155.94 -67.49 -66.41
CA GLU A 350 -156.94 -67.12 -67.43
C GLU A 350 -157.64 -68.35 -68.04
N GLU A 351 -156.91 -69.42 -68.34
CA GLU A 351 -157.50 -70.68 -68.81
C GLU A 351 -158.45 -71.29 -67.76
N ASN A 352 -158.08 -71.26 -66.47
CA ASN A 352 -158.94 -71.74 -65.39
C ASN A 352 -160.23 -70.93 -65.29
N ILE A 353 -160.16 -69.61 -65.43
CA ILE A 353 -161.33 -68.72 -65.46
C ILE A 353 -162.23 -69.06 -66.65
N HIS A 354 -161.66 -69.26 -67.84
CA HIS A 354 -162.44 -69.63 -69.04
C HIS A 354 -163.09 -71.01 -68.93
N LEU A 355 -162.40 -72.00 -68.35
CA LEU A 355 -162.97 -73.32 -68.10
C LEU A 355 -164.13 -73.26 -67.09
N ARG A 356 -163.97 -72.48 -66.00
CA ARG A 356 -165.05 -72.24 -65.03
C ARG A 356 -166.27 -71.56 -65.66
N GLN A 357 -166.06 -70.53 -66.49
CA GLN A 357 -167.14 -69.85 -67.21
C GLN A 357 -167.89 -70.79 -68.19
N ARG A 358 -167.16 -71.66 -68.90
CA ARG A 358 -167.74 -72.62 -69.85
C ARG A 358 -168.55 -73.72 -69.17
N ILE A 359 -168.14 -74.17 -67.98
CA ILE A 359 -168.91 -75.13 -67.16
C ILE A 359 -170.22 -74.49 -66.67
N ILE A 360 -170.19 -73.22 -66.24
CA ILE A 360 -171.38 -72.51 -65.76
C ILE A 360 -172.41 -72.37 -66.88
N ALA A 361 -172.01 -71.92 -68.07
CA ALA A 361 -172.94 -71.74 -69.20
C ALA A 361 -173.61 -73.05 -69.67
N LYS A 362 -172.91 -74.20 -69.53
CA LYS A 362 -173.43 -75.51 -69.97
C LYS A 362 -174.39 -76.15 -68.96
N ASN A 363 -174.35 -75.72 -67.69
CA ASN A 363 -175.24 -76.22 -66.64
C ASN A 363 -176.63 -75.54 -66.66
N GLU A 364 -176.76 -74.34 -67.24
CA GLU A 364 -178.06 -73.63 -67.33
C GLU A 364 -178.94 -74.15 -68.48
N GLU A 365 -178.39 -74.79 -69.52
CA GLU A 365 -179.15 -75.24 -70.72
C GLU A 365 -179.87 -76.59 -70.53
N ILE A 366 -179.67 -77.30 -69.42
CA ILE A 366 -180.13 -78.69 -69.21
C ILE A 366 -181.35 -78.81 -68.25
N TYR A 367 -181.82 -77.73 -67.61
CA TYR A 367 -182.77 -77.83 -66.49
C TYR A 367 -184.13 -77.13 -66.70
N ASP A 368 -184.71 -77.20 -67.91
CA ASP A 368 -186.09 -76.77 -68.20
C ASP A 368 -187.07 -77.92 -68.54
N GLU A 369 -186.66 -79.20 -68.38
CA GLU A 369 -187.57 -80.34 -68.59
C GLU A 369 -187.45 -81.41 -67.48
N ARG A 370 -188.52 -81.53 -66.67
CA ARG A 370 -188.87 -82.54 -65.64
C ARG A 370 -188.32 -82.40 -64.21
N SER A 371 -189.29 -82.18 -63.30
CA SER A 371 -189.49 -82.86 -61.99
C SER A 371 -188.51 -82.49 -60.86
N GLY A 372 -188.88 -82.12 -59.63
CA GLY A 372 -190.07 -82.41 -58.85
C GLY A 372 -189.68 -83.00 -57.48
N LYS A 373 -189.88 -82.23 -56.40
CA LYS A 373 -190.17 -82.66 -55.00
C LYS A 373 -189.00 -82.96 -54.00
N LEU A 374 -188.90 -82.04 -53.01
CA LEU A 374 -188.71 -82.19 -51.54
C LEU A 374 -187.39 -82.68 -50.86
N THR A 375 -186.86 -81.78 -50.01
CA THR A 375 -186.49 -81.97 -48.57
C THR A 375 -185.15 -82.64 -48.13
N SER A 376 -184.30 -81.80 -47.50
CA SER A 376 -183.46 -82.03 -46.30
C SER A 376 -182.15 -82.85 -46.29
N ILE A 377 -181.16 -82.24 -45.61
CA ILE A 377 -180.17 -82.79 -44.64
C ILE A 377 -178.83 -83.36 -45.15
N THR A 378 -177.76 -82.61 -44.82
CA THR A 378 -176.51 -82.94 -44.09
C THR A 378 -175.53 -84.03 -44.59
N MET A 379 -174.25 -83.77 -44.27
CA MET A 379 -173.06 -84.66 -44.24
C MET A 379 -172.22 -84.64 -45.53
N GLN A 380 -170.89 -84.74 -45.57
CA GLN A 380 -169.75 -84.72 -44.64
C GLN A 380 -168.50 -85.04 -45.51
N ASP A 381 -167.30 -84.88 -44.93
CA ASP A 381 -166.02 -85.53 -45.25
C ASP A 381 -165.24 -85.07 -46.50
N GLY A 382 -163.91 -84.95 -46.48
CA GLY A 382 -162.94 -85.23 -45.42
C GLY A 382 -161.51 -85.38 -45.98
N ILE A 383 -160.54 -85.42 -45.05
CA ILE A 383 -159.24 -86.15 -45.11
C ILE A 383 -158.13 -85.45 -45.97
N SER A 384 -156.86 -85.28 -45.57
CA SER A 384 -155.99 -85.88 -44.54
C SER A 384 -154.77 -85.02 -44.23
N ASP A 385 -154.22 -85.22 -43.03
CA ASP A 385 -152.83 -85.00 -42.58
C ASP A 385 -151.77 -85.87 -43.30
N THR A 386 -150.49 -85.43 -43.29
CA THR A 386 -149.23 -86.18 -42.95
C THR A 386 -148.00 -85.29 -43.28
N LEU A 387 -147.03 -84.97 -42.40
CA LEU A 387 -146.02 -85.69 -41.58
C LEU A 387 -144.70 -86.05 -42.33
N GLU A 388 -143.58 -85.55 -41.75
CA GLU A 388 -142.24 -86.14 -41.56
C GLU A 388 -141.15 -86.33 -42.66
N ASP A 389 -139.99 -85.74 -42.35
CA ASP A 389 -138.65 -86.34 -42.10
C ASP A 389 -137.54 -86.46 -43.18
N ALA A 390 -136.32 -86.33 -42.65
CA ALA A 390 -135.00 -86.85 -43.08
C ALA A 390 -134.07 -86.02 -44.02
N SER A 391 -133.01 -85.48 -43.38
CA SER A 391 -131.59 -85.82 -43.61
C SER A 391 -130.96 -85.57 -45.01
N ASN A 392 -129.94 -84.72 -45.14
CA ASN A 392 -128.53 -85.00 -44.80
C ASN A 392 -127.56 -83.90 -45.30
N LYS A 393 -126.38 -83.89 -44.65
CA LYS A 393 -125.07 -83.25 -44.92
C LYS A 393 -124.75 -82.91 -46.40
N THR A 394 -123.91 -81.91 -46.72
CA THR A 394 -122.43 -81.95 -46.65
C THR A 394 -121.90 -80.57 -47.11
N GLN A 395 -121.17 -79.84 -46.25
CA GLN A 395 -119.73 -79.51 -46.37
C GLN A 395 -119.34 -78.55 -47.52
N GLU A 396 -118.90 -77.37 -47.07
CA GLU A 396 -118.18 -76.26 -47.70
C GLU A 396 -116.97 -76.67 -48.57
N PRO A 397 -116.54 -75.83 -49.53
CA PRO A 397 -115.94 -74.50 -49.30
C PRO A 397 -116.77 -73.31 -49.82
#